data_AF-D3D186-F1
#
_entry.id   AF-D3D186-F1
#
_cell.length_a   1.000
_cell.length_b   1.000
_cell.length_c   1.000
_cell.angle_alpha   90.00
_cell.angle_beta   90.00
_cell.angle_gamma   90.00
#
_symmetry.space_group_name_H-M   'P 1'
#
loop_
_entity.id
_entity.type
_entity.pdbx_description
1 polymer ?
#
loop_
_entity_poly.entity_id
_entity_poly.type
_entity_poly.pdbx_seq_one_letter_code
_entity_poly.pdbx_strand_id
1 'polypeptide(L)'
;MSAEQDGRAAAARFRHDHRLGAQALGDLVSLVEQTTGIDVAVLDAGPDEHGLTVRDPLRNSVFIGVARTDRPMRQRSTLAHELAHVLFEDWSPAAEGTWSERRPEEVRADAFARHLLIPVEGLREFLGDRGPEDMDLALLSQVTQRFLVSTPIAAIALEQAGYITEAVKALWRAVATPWLAARFGWIDQYRALQAESDRRRAPQRLLARAINGYLEHVVSAQALATLRGVDVATVEAELREAGIEAGEPSRAWTDSADLPDVDIDLSGLDDADGESSPAPTR
;
A
#
# COMPACT_ATOMS: atom_id res chain seq x y z
N MET A 1 -8.12 -0.91 29.83
CA MET A 1 -6.79 -1.27 29.31
C MET A 1 -6.15 0.02 28.82
N SER A 2 -4.82 0.16 28.88
CA SER A 2 -4.15 1.33 28.29
C SER A 2 -4.10 1.21 26.76
N ALA A 3 -3.98 2.33 26.03
CA ALA A 3 -3.82 2.33 24.58
C ALA A 3 -2.68 1.41 24.10
N GLU A 4 -1.57 1.39 24.84
CA GLU A 4 -0.43 0.49 24.62
C GLU A 4 -0.82 -1.00 24.75
N GLN A 5 -1.58 -1.36 25.81
CA GLN A 5 -2.07 -2.72 26.00
C GLN A 5 -3.08 -3.13 24.92
N ASP A 6 -3.95 -2.21 24.51
CA ASP A 6 -4.96 -2.46 23.47
C ASP A 6 -4.30 -2.71 22.11
N GLY A 7 -3.31 -1.89 21.73
CA GLY A 7 -2.56 -2.07 20.49
C GLY A 7 -1.79 -3.39 20.47
N ARG A 8 -1.11 -3.73 21.58
CA ARG A 8 -0.44 -5.03 21.74
C ARG A 8 -1.42 -6.20 21.59
N ALA A 9 -2.57 -6.14 22.25
CA ALA A 9 -3.55 -7.21 22.21
C ALA A 9 -4.17 -7.37 20.82
N ALA A 10 -4.42 -6.25 20.11
CA ALA A 10 -4.92 -6.28 18.75
C ALA A 10 -3.89 -6.85 17.77
N ALA A 11 -2.61 -6.51 17.89
CA ALA A 11 -1.56 -7.11 17.07
C ALA A 11 -1.46 -8.64 17.30
N ALA A 12 -1.57 -9.08 18.55
CA ALA A 12 -1.57 -10.51 18.86
C ALA A 12 -2.78 -11.23 18.25
N ARG A 13 -3.98 -10.65 18.35
CA ARG A 13 -5.19 -11.18 17.70
C ARG A 13 -5.04 -11.23 16.19
N PHE A 14 -4.58 -10.14 15.56
CA PHE A 14 -4.36 -10.08 14.12
C PHE A 14 -3.41 -11.20 13.64
N ARG A 15 -2.29 -11.40 14.35
CA ARG A 15 -1.36 -12.49 14.04
C ARG A 15 -1.99 -13.88 14.23
N HIS A 16 -2.83 -14.05 15.25
CA HIS A 16 -3.54 -15.31 15.51
C HIS A 16 -4.57 -15.61 14.42
N ASP A 17 -5.49 -14.67 14.16
CA ASP A 17 -6.62 -14.80 13.24
C ASP A 17 -6.15 -15.07 11.80
N HIS A 18 -5.01 -14.47 11.42
CA HIS A 18 -4.39 -14.67 10.11
C HIS A 18 -3.26 -15.72 10.09
N ARG A 19 -3.05 -16.46 11.18
CA ARG A 19 -2.06 -17.55 11.30
C ARG A 19 -0.63 -17.15 10.91
N LEU A 20 -0.21 -15.95 11.31
CA LEU A 20 1.09 -15.36 10.99
C LEU A 20 2.24 -15.89 11.87
N GLY A 21 1.94 -16.70 12.89
CA GLY A 21 2.92 -17.22 13.85
C GLY A 21 3.62 -16.11 14.62
N ALA A 22 4.87 -16.33 15.05
CA ALA A 22 5.70 -15.36 15.76
C ALA A 22 6.91 -14.83 14.94
N GLN A 23 7.12 -15.36 13.72
CA GLN A 23 8.25 -15.03 12.87
C GLN A 23 8.08 -13.68 12.15
N ALA A 24 9.17 -13.18 11.58
CA ALA A 24 9.17 -11.94 10.82
C ALA A 24 8.18 -11.97 9.64
N LEU A 25 7.53 -10.84 9.39
CA LEU A 25 6.63 -10.68 8.26
C LEU A 25 7.44 -10.27 7.03
N GLY A 26 7.26 -10.98 5.90
CA GLY A 26 7.94 -10.68 4.64
C GLY A 26 7.35 -9.44 3.95
N ASP A 27 6.79 -9.61 2.75
CA ASP A 27 6.08 -8.57 2.03
C ASP A 27 4.79 -8.16 2.76
N LEU A 28 4.88 -7.08 3.53
CA LEU A 28 3.78 -6.60 4.36
C LEU A 28 2.63 -6.04 3.51
N VAL A 29 2.92 -5.49 2.33
CA VAL A 29 1.88 -4.99 1.42
C VAL A 29 1.01 -6.15 0.95
N SER A 30 1.62 -7.20 0.39
CA SER A 30 0.90 -8.40 -0.03
C SER A 30 0.14 -9.05 1.13
N LEU A 31 0.76 -9.12 2.31
CA LEU A 31 0.13 -9.70 3.48
C LEU A 31 -1.15 -8.95 3.86
N VAL A 32 -1.11 -7.62 3.94
CA VAL A 32 -2.30 -6.81 4.26
C VAL A 32 -3.39 -7.02 3.22
N GLU A 33 -3.07 -6.92 1.93
CA GLU A 33 -4.06 -7.09 0.86
C GLU A 33 -4.72 -8.48 0.89
N GLN A 34 -3.94 -9.53 1.14
CA GLN A 34 -4.45 -10.91 1.14
C GLN A 34 -5.26 -11.27 2.40
N THR A 35 -4.87 -10.72 3.56
CA THR A 35 -5.51 -11.05 4.84
C THR A 35 -6.76 -10.24 5.12
N THR A 36 -6.78 -8.98 4.67
CA THR A 36 -7.87 -8.03 4.98
C THR A 36 -8.71 -7.67 3.75
N GLY A 37 -8.17 -7.84 2.54
CA GLY A 37 -8.80 -7.35 1.31
C GLY A 37 -8.72 -5.84 1.11
N ILE A 38 -8.03 -5.11 2.01
CA ILE A 38 -7.77 -3.67 1.88
C ILE A 38 -6.75 -3.45 0.77
N ASP A 39 -7.04 -2.54 -0.15
CA ASP A 39 -6.14 -2.17 -1.24
C ASP A 39 -5.00 -1.30 -0.69
N VAL A 40 -3.75 -1.66 -1.00
CA VAL A 40 -2.56 -0.95 -0.52
C VAL A 40 -1.74 -0.41 -1.68
N ALA A 41 -1.44 0.88 -1.67
CA ALA A 41 -0.63 1.55 -2.69
C ALA A 41 0.66 2.14 -2.11
N VAL A 42 1.77 2.01 -2.84
CA VAL A 42 3.00 2.77 -2.59
C VAL A 42 3.07 3.91 -3.61
N LEU A 43 3.05 5.15 -3.11
CA LEU A 43 2.84 6.36 -3.90
C LEU A 43 3.99 7.36 -3.73
N ASP A 44 4.10 8.28 -4.68
CA ASP A 44 4.90 9.50 -4.47
C ASP A 44 4.16 10.38 -3.45
N ALA A 45 4.87 10.88 -2.44
CA ALA A 45 4.30 11.73 -1.41
C ALA A 45 5.26 12.87 -1.07
N GLY A 46 4.72 13.97 -0.53
CA GLY A 46 5.53 15.07 -0.03
C GLY A 46 6.41 14.67 1.16
N PRO A 47 7.41 15.48 1.54
CA PRO A 47 8.38 15.13 2.58
C PRO A 47 7.77 14.89 3.97
N ASP A 48 6.56 15.37 4.23
CA ASP A 48 5.86 15.25 5.53
C ASP A 48 4.66 14.29 5.49
N GLU A 49 4.41 13.65 4.34
CA GLU A 49 3.36 12.66 4.16
C GLU A 49 3.98 11.26 4.12
N HIS A 50 3.57 10.39 5.03
CA HIS A 50 4.22 9.08 5.21
C HIS A 50 3.27 7.92 4.99
N GLY A 51 2.04 8.08 5.47
CA GLY A 51 0.93 7.16 5.31
C GLY A 51 -0.35 7.97 5.23
N LEU A 52 -1.35 7.41 4.57
CA LEU A 52 -2.70 7.93 4.53
C LEU A 52 -3.66 6.76 4.40
N THR A 53 -4.68 6.77 5.23
CA THR A 53 -5.82 5.88 5.08
C THR A 53 -7.01 6.66 4.51
N VAL A 54 -7.56 6.18 3.39
CA VAL A 54 -8.71 6.80 2.72
C VAL A 54 -9.88 5.82 2.68
N ARG A 55 -11.07 6.29 3.05
CA ARG A 55 -12.32 5.55 2.89
C ARG A 55 -13.18 6.20 1.82
N ASP A 56 -13.64 5.40 0.85
CA ASP A 56 -14.71 5.78 -0.07
C ASP A 56 -16.05 5.33 0.53
N PRO A 57 -16.86 6.25 1.11
CA PRO A 57 -18.13 5.88 1.73
C PRO A 57 -19.18 5.43 0.71
N LEU A 58 -19.09 5.86 -0.56
CA LEU A 58 -20.04 5.49 -1.60
C LEU A 58 -19.84 4.04 -2.06
N ARG A 59 -18.59 3.59 -2.10
CA ARG A 59 -18.23 2.22 -2.51
C ARG A 59 -17.98 1.28 -1.33
N ASN A 60 -18.03 1.82 -0.11
CA ASN A 60 -17.64 1.14 1.13
C ASN A 60 -16.26 0.45 1.02
N SER A 61 -15.31 1.15 0.38
CA SER A 61 -13.94 0.66 0.16
C SER A 61 -12.97 1.43 1.04
N VAL A 62 -11.96 0.73 1.55
CA VAL A 62 -10.85 1.31 2.31
C VAL A 62 -9.56 1.10 1.54
N PHE A 63 -8.73 2.15 1.50
CA PHE A 63 -7.43 2.17 0.85
C PHE A 63 -6.37 2.64 1.83
N ILE A 64 -5.20 2.01 1.80
CA ILE A 64 -4.02 2.49 2.52
C ILE A 64 -2.99 2.93 1.48
N GLY A 65 -2.60 4.20 1.52
CA GLY A 65 -1.46 4.74 0.81
C GLY A 65 -0.26 4.86 1.74
N VAL A 66 0.91 4.42 1.30
CA VAL A 66 2.18 4.71 1.97
C VAL A 66 3.15 5.34 0.99
N ALA A 67 3.97 6.26 1.49
CA ALA A 67 4.97 6.92 0.66
C ALA A 67 6.08 5.94 0.25
N ARG A 68 6.54 6.01 -1.00
CA ARG A 68 7.83 5.43 -1.39
C ARG A 68 8.95 6.10 -0.57
N THR A 69 9.96 5.34 -0.18
CA THR A 69 11.06 5.90 0.62
C THR A 69 12.30 5.04 0.55
N ASP A 70 13.46 5.66 0.69
CA ASP A 70 14.75 5.02 0.95
C ASP A 70 14.91 4.50 2.40
N ARG A 71 13.87 4.59 3.25
CA ARG A 71 13.84 4.09 4.63
C ARG A 71 12.87 2.91 4.77
N PRO A 72 13.24 1.69 4.33
CA PRO A 72 12.33 0.55 4.24
C PRO A 72 11.64 0.19 5.56
N MET A 73 12.40 0.18 6.65
CA MET A 73 11.88 -0.19 7.97
C MET A 73 10.85 0.82 8.48
N ARG A 74 10.98 2.09 8.04
CA ARG A 74 10.03 3.15 8.36
C ARG A 74 8.74 2.98 7.57
N GLN A 75 8.82 2.68 6.27
CA GLN A 75 7.63 2.38 5.46
C GLN A 75 6.83 1.21 6.04
N ARG A 76 7.52 0.15 6.47
CA ARG A 76 6.88 -1.02 7.09
C ARG A 76 6.14 -0.66 8.37
N SER A 77 6.77 0.13 9.25
CA SER A 77 6.08 0.60 10.47
C SER A 77 4.92 1.52 10.16
N THR A 78 5.04 2.38 9.15
CA THR A 78 3.95 3.26 8.72
C THR A 78 2.78 2.44 8.19
N LEU A 79 3.02 1.47 7.30
CA LEU A 79 1.95 0.59 6.80
C LEU A 79 1.24 -0.17 7.93
N ALA A 80 2.01 -0.70 8.90
CA ALA A 80 1.43 -1.37 10.05
C ALA A 80 0.64 -0.42 10.96
N HIS A 81 1.05 0.84 11.06
CA HIS A 81 0.35 1.89 11.81
C HIS A 81 -0.97 2.28 11.12
N GLU A 82 -0.96 2.53 9.81
CA GLU A 82 -2.18 2.79 9.02
C GLU A 82 -3.17 1.63 9.09
N LEU A 83 -2.67 0.38 9.03
CA LEU A 83 -3.50 -0.80 9.23
C LEU A 83 -4.21 -0.78 10.59
N ALA A 84 -3.52 -0.34 11.65
CA ALA A 84 -4.14 -0.21 12.96
C ALA A 84 -5.33 0.75 12.92
N HIS A 85 -5.16 1.93 12.32
CA HIS A 85 -6.25 2.90 12.18
C HIS A 85 -7.45 2.33 11.43
N VAL A 86 -7.22 1.55 10.36
CA VAL A 86 -8.31 0.86 9.67
C VAL A 86 -9.03 -0.13 10.58
N LEU A 87 -8.28 -0.99 11.28
CA LEU A 87 -8.85 -2.06 12.11
C LEU A 87 -9.62 -1.52 13.33
N PHE A 88 -9.19 -0.37 13.86
CA PHE A 88 -9.87 0.30 14.97
C PHE A 88 -10.95 1.27 14.52
N GLU A 89 -11.14 1.44 13.21
CA GLU A 89 -12.06 2.43 12.66
C GLU A 89 -11.79 3.86 13.17
N ASP A 90 -10.51 4.20 13.34
CA ASP A 90 -10.03 5.50 13.83
C ASP A 90 -10.11 6.55 12.70
N TRP A 91 -11.29 6.74 12.13
CA TRP A 91 -11.55 7.61 10.98
C TRP A 91 -11.55 9.11 11.31
N SER A 92 -11.04 9.51 12.48
CA SER A 92 -11.19 10.89 12.92
C SER A 92 -10.39 11.82 12.00
N PRO A 93 -11.01 12.88 11.41
CA PRO A 93 -10.22 14.01 10.97
C PRO A 93 -9.43 14.51 12.18
N ALA A 94 -8.23 15.04 11.95
CA ALA A 94 -7.42 15.66 12.98
C ALA A 94 -8.23 16.75 13.70
N ALA A 95 -8.98 16.39 14.73
CA ALA A 95 -9.78 17.32 15.52
C ALA A 95 -8.80 18.24 16.25
N GLU A 96 -8.84 19.53 16.00
CA GLU A 96 -8.01 20.53 16.69
C GLU A 96 -8.09 20.30 18.21
N GLY A 97 -7.00 19.83 18.80
CA GLY A 97 -6.96 19.40 20.19
C GLY A 97 -5.52 19.45 20.71
N THR A 98 -5.38 19.97 21.93
CA THR A 98 -4.15 20.33 22.66
C THR A 98 -2.92 19.49 22.32
N TRP A 99 -1.93 20.13 21.71
CA TRP A 99 -0.65 19.62 21.22
C TRP A 99 0.31 19.03 22.27
N SER A 100 -0.09 18.88 23.54
CA SER A 100 0.83 18.50 24.62
C SER A 100 0.90 17.00 24.93
N GLU A 101 -0.10 16.21 24.55
CA GLU A 101 -0.12 14.76 24.79
C GLU A 101 -0.46 14.01 23.49
N ARG A 102 0.34 12.98 23.15
CA ARG A 102 0.03 12.12 21.98
C ARG A 102 -1.32 11.47 22.22
N ARG A 103 -2.18 11.52 21.19
CA ARG A 103 -3.54 11.00 21.29
C ARG A 103 -3.53 9.48 21.58
N PRO A 104 -4.49 8.96 22.37
CA PRO A 104 -4.55 7.53 22.66
C PRO A 104 -4.58 6.64 21.42
N GLU A 105 -5.21 7.09 20.33
CA GLU A 105 -5.31 6.39 19.05
C GLU A 105 -3.92 6.19 18.41
N GLU A 106 -3.09 7.24 18.41
CA GLU A 106 -1.70 7.20 17.92
C GLU A 106 -0.83 6.25 18.75
N VAL A 107 -0.97 6.31 20.07
CA VAL A 107 -0.24 5.40 20.98
C VAL A 107 -0.64 3.94 20.72
N ARG A 108 -1.95 3.70 20.49
CA ARG A 108 -2.48 2.38 20.17
C ARG A 108 -1.99 1.88 18.81
N ALA A 109 -1.96 2.74 17.80
CA ALA A 109 -1.46 2.42 16.46
C ALA A 109 0.05 2.13 16.46
N ASP A 110 0.86 2.93 17.16
CA ASP A 110 2.28 2.68 17.37
C ASP A 110 2.54 1.34 18.08
N ALA A 111 1.76 1.04 19.13
CA ALA A 111 1.85 -0.22 19.85
C ALA A 111 1.45 -1.41 18.97
N PHE A 112 0.36 -1.29 18.21
CA PHE A 112 -0.05 -2.30 17.23
C PHE A 112 1.05 -2.56 16.21
N ALA A 113 1.58 -1.51 15.57
CA ALA A 113 2.62 -1.64 14.55
C ALA A 113 3.88 -2.33 15.09
N ARG A 114 4.35 -1.94 16.28
CA ARG A 114 5.50 -2.58 16.93
C ARG A 114 5.24 -4.05 17.21
N HIS A 115 4.12 -4.40 17.84
CA HIS A 115 3.84 -5.79 18.20
C HIS A 115 3.43 -6.68 17.02
N LEU A 116 2.92 -6.10 15.94
CA LEU A 116 2.67 -6.82 14.69
C LEU A 116 4.00 -7.22 14.03
N LEU A 117 4.95 -6.29 13.94
CA LEU A 117 6.23 -6.49 13.24
C LEU A 117 7.23 -7.32 14.06
N ILE A 118 7.31 -7.09 15.38
CA ILE A 118 8.20 -7.77 16.30
C ILE A 118 7.43 -8.23 17.55
N PRO A 119 6.72 -9.38 17.47
CA PRO A 119 6.02 -9.91 18.64
C PRO A 119 7.02 -10.32 19.73
N VAL A 120 6.69 -10.04 20.99
CA VAL A 120 7.54 -10.38 22.15
C VAL A 120 7.86 -11.88 22.19
N GLU A 121 6.92 -12.73 21.78
CA GLU A 121 7.10 -14.17 21.70
C GLU A 121 8.17 -14.56 20.67
N GLY A 122 8.10 -14.01 19.46
CA GLY A 122 9.11 -14.26 18.43
C GLY A 122 10.48 -13.73 18.82
N LEU A 123 10.53 -12.60 19.52
CA LEU A 123 11.77 -12.06 20.06
C LEU A 123 12.40 -13.00 21.10
N ARG A 124 11.59 -13.55 22.01
CA ARG A 124 12.05 -14.53 23.02
C ARG A 124 12.50 -15.84 22.37
N GLU A 125 11.76 -16.36 21.39
CA GLU A 125 12.18 -17.53 20.62
C GLU A 125 13.54 -17.31 19.93
N PHE A 126 13.76 -16.11 19.38
CA PHE A 126 15.00 -15.78 18.70
C PHE A 126 16.19 -15.62 19.64
N LEU A 127 15.99 -14.99 20.79
CA LEU A 127 17.05 -14.71 21.76
C LEU A 127 17.36 -15.90 22.67
N GLY A 128 16.38 -16.74 22.96
CA GLY A 128 16.51 -17.82 23.93
C GLY A 128 16.92 -17.29 25.31
N ASP A 129 17.86 -17.99 25.94
CA ASP A 129 18.32 -17.72 27.31
C ASP A 129 19.51 -16.73 27.39
N ARG A 130 19.73 -15.91 26.35
CA ARG A 130 20.82 -14.91 26.33
C ARG A 130 20.72 -13.94 27.51
N GLY A 131 21.86 -13.64 28.11
CA GLY A 131 21.98 -12.76 29.27
C GLY A 131 22.19 -11.28 28.90
N PRO A 132 22.17 -10.37 29.87
CA PRO A 132 22.46 -8.96 29.66
C PRO A 132 23.84 -8.69 29.01
N GLU A 133 24.83 -9.53 29.28
CA GLU A 133 26.17 -9.45 28.67
C GLU A 133 26.18 -9.69 27.16
N ASP A 134 25.18 -10.39 26.62
CA ASP A 134 25.03 -10.65 25.18
C ASP A 134 24.31 -9.50 24.45
N MET A 135 23.85 -8.47 25.19
CA MET A 135 23.07 -7.36 24.66
C MET A 135 23.97 -6.25 24.10
N ASP A 136 24.58 -6.54 22.95
CA ASP A 136 25.45 -5.61 22.23
C ASP A 136 24.86 -5.11 20.90
N LEU A 137 25.63 -4.30 20.17
CA LEU A 137 25.20 -3.79 18.85
C LEU A 137 25.08 -4.89 17.79
N ALA A 138 25.83 -6.00 17.93
CA ALA A 138 25.72 -7.13 17.00
C ALA A 138 24.38 -7.83 17.19
N LEU A 139 23.90 -7.94 18.43
CA LEU A 139 22.56 -8.44 18.73
C LEU A 139 21.46 -7.52 18.22
N LEU A 140 21.58 -6.21 18.48
CA LEU A 140 20.63 -5.23 17.95
C LEU A 140 20.53 -5.35 16.41
N SER A 141 21.67 -5.50 15.74
CA SER A 141 21.73 -5.73 14.30
C SER A 141 20.99 -7.01 13.89
N GLN A 142 21.23 -8.13 14.58
CA GLN A 142 20.54 -9.38 14.31
C GLN A 142 19.02 -9.26 14.47
N VAL A 143 18.53 -8.61 15.52
CA VAL A 143 17.08 -8.39 15.75
C VAL A 143 16.49 -7.50 14.66
N THR A 144 17.16 -6.38 14.36
CA THR A 144 16.77 -5.42 13.32
C THR A 144 16.65 -6.09 11.95
N GLN A 145 17.66 -6.91 11.59
CA GLN A 145 17.71 -7.65 10.34
C GLN A 145 16.67 -8.77 10.31
N ARG A 146 16.52 -9.52 11.40
CA ARG A 146 15.59 -10.68 11.47
C ARG A 146 14.15 -10.24 11.30
N PHE A 147 13.71 -9.21 12.03
CA PHE A 147 12.32 -8.75 12.04
C PHE A 147 12.03 -7.64 11.02
N LEU A 148 13.05 -7.15 10.31
CA LEU A 148 12.93 -6.07 9.34
C LEU A 148 12.28 -4.82 9.95
N VAL A 149 12.72 -4.46 11.15
CA VAL A 149 12.26 -3.28 11.91
C VAL A 149 13.39 -2.27 12.06
N SER A 150 13.06 -1.03 12.44
CA SER A 150 14.05 -0.01 12.72
C SER A 150 14.74 -0.26 14.07
N THR A 151 15.91 0.35 14.25
CA THR A 151 16.66 0.31 15.51
C THR A 151 15.86 0.82 16.71
N PRO A 152 15.10 1.94 16.62
CA PRO A 152 14.16 2.32 17.68
C PRO A 152 13.12 1.27 18.03
N ILE A 153 12.49 0.65 17.02
CA ILE A 153 11.45 -0.36 17.24
C ILE A 153 12.04 -1.61 17.92
N ALA A 154 13.19 -2.08 17.44
CA ALA A 154 13.91 -3.20 18.05
C ALA A 154 14.29 -2.90 19.51
N ALA A 155 14.84 -1.72 19.78
CA ALA A 155 15.24 -1.32 21.13
C ALA A 155 14.04 -1.23 22.08
N ILE A 156 12.88 -0.74 21.63
CA ILE A 156 11.67 -0.73 22.45
C ILE A 156 11.19 -2.16 22.74
N ALA A 157 11.16 -3.03 21.72
CA ALA A 157 10.72 -4.41 21.91
C ALA A 157 11.63 -5.19 22.87
N LEU A 158 12.95 -4.98 22.78
CA LEU A 158 13.95 -5.58 23.67
C LEU A 158 13.78 -5.14 25.13
N GLU A 159 13.53 -3.84 25.35
CA GLU A 159 13.30 -3.30 26.68
C GLU A 159 11.98 -3.80 27.27
N GLN A 160 10.89 -3.77 26.50
CA GLN A 160 9.58 -4.30 26.92
C GLN A 160 9.60 -5.81 27.21
N ALA A 161 10.51 -6.56 26.55
CA ALA A 161 10.71 -7.98 26.81
C ALA A 161 11.63 -8.25 28.01
N GLY A 162 12.29 -7.23 28.57
CA GLY A 162 13.15 -7.30 29.74
C GLY A 162 14.62 -7.60 29.46
N TYR A 163 15.06 -7.55 28.19
CA TYR A 163 16.44 -7.87 27.82
C TYR A 163 17.41 -6.70 28.01
N ILE A 164 16.92 -5.46 27.87
CA ILE A 164 17.75 -4.26 28.02
C ILE A 164 17.08 -3.25 28.95
N THR A 165 17.87 -2.31 29.47
CA THR A 165 17.37 -1.22 30.32
C THR A 165 16.92 -0.01 29.49
N GLU A 166 16.16 0.90 30.09
CA GLU A 166 15.77 2.18 29.47
C GLU A 166 16.99 2.98 28.97
N ALA A 167 18.10 2.95 29.72
CA ALA A 167 19.33 3.64 29.35
C ALA A 167 19.93 3.07 28.05
N VAL A 168 19.99 1.75 27.91
CA VAL A 168 20.47 1.08 26.69
C VAL A 168 19.51 1.36 25.52
N LYS A 169 18.20 1.32 25.76
CA LYS A 169 17.19 1.70 24.75
C LYS A 169 17.40 3.14 24.25
N ALA A 170 17.70 4.08 25.13
CA ALA A 170 17.99 5.48 24.74
C ALA A 170 19.23 5.58 23.84
N LEU A 171 20.31 4.86 24.16
CA LEU A 171 21.52 4.81 23.32
C LEU A 171 21.24 4.19 21.95
N TRP A 172 20.53 3.07 21.92
CA TRP A 172 20.27 2.32 20.68
C TRP A 172 19.29 3.01 19.73
N ARG A 173 18.36 3.82 20.24
CA ARG A 173 17.45 4.63 19.42
C ARG A 173 18.20 5.58 18.48
N ALA A 174 19.40 6.03 18.85
CA ALA A 174 20.21 6.94 18.02
C ALA A 174 21.02 6.21 16.93
N VAL A 175 21.10 4.89 16.96
CA VAL A 175 21.89 4.11 16.00
C VAL A 175 21.12 4.02 14.67
N ALA A 176 21.75 4.40 13.57
CA ALA A 176 21.14 4.31 12.25
C ALA A 176 21.11 2.87 11.75
N THR A 177 19.95 2.40 11.26
CA THR A 177 19.82 1.07 10.65
C THR A 177 20.78 0.82 9.47
N PRO A 178 21.00 1.75 8.52
CA PRO A 178 22.02 1.57 7.48
C PRO A 178 23.43 1.36 8.03
N TRP A 179 23.76 2.02 9.15
CA TRP A 179 25.07 1.86 9.78
C TRP A 179 25.24 0.45 10.36
N LEU A 180 24.21 -0.11 11.02
CA LEU A 180 24.24 -1.51 11.46
C LEU A 180 24.39 -2.46 10.27
N ALA A 181 23.65 -2.21 9.18
CA ALA A 181 23.74 -3.02 7.96
C ALA A 181 25.14 -3.06 7.37
N ALA A 182 25.81 -1.90 7.27
CA ALA A 182 27.19 -1.82 6.83
C ALA A 182 28.15 -2.48 7.82
N ARG A 183 28.01 -2.21 9.12
CA ARG A 183 28.93 -2.68 10.17
C ARG A 183 28.90 -4.19 10.37
N PHE A 184 27.74 -4.83 10.15
CA PHE A 184 27.51 -6.25 10.42
C PHE A 184 27.23 -7.07 9.16
N GLY A 185 27.53 -6.53 7.97
CA GLY A 185 27.66 -7.32 6.75
C GLY A 185 26.35 -7.68 6.03
N TRP A 186 25.28 -6.90 6.22
CA TRP A 186 23.99 -7.13 5.55
C TRP A 186 23.52 -5.90 4.74
N ILE A 187 24.45 -5.05 4.32
CA ILE A 187 24.16 -3.84 3.54
C ILE A 187 23.47 -4.13 2.20
N ASP A 188 23.80 -5.24 1.54
CA ASP A 188 23.15 -5.60 0.27
C ASP A 188 21.68 -5.96 0.46
N GLN A 189 21.35 -6.67 1.55
CA GLN A 189 19.96 -6.90 1.93
C GLN A 189 19.26 -5.57 2.24
N TYR A 190 19.91 -4.67 2.98
CA TYR A 190 19.34 -3.36 3.28
C TYR A 190 19.05 -2.56 1.99
N ARG A 191 19.98 -2.53 1.03
CA ARG A 191 19.81 -1.86 -0.27
C ARG A 191 18.69 -2.48 -1.11
N ALA A 192 18.54 -3.82 -1.08
CA ALA A 192 17.43 -4.48 -1.74
C ALA A 192 16.08 -4.02 -1.14
N LEU A 193 15.98 -3.96 0.19
CA LEU A 193 14.80 -3.43 0.87
C LEU A 193 14.56 -1.95 0.53
N GLN A 194 15.61 -1.13 0.45
CA GLN A 194 15.49 0.27 0.04
C GLN A 194 14.94 0.40 -1.38
N ALA A 195 15.47 -0.38 -2.31
CA ALA A 195 15.02 -0.37 -3.71
C ALA A 195 13.57 -0.85 -3.85
N GLU A 196 13.12 -1.77 -2.99
CA GLU A 196 11.73 -2.23 -2.93
C GLU A 196 10.80 -1.16 -2.34
N SER A 197 11.16 -0.58 -1.19
CA SER A 197 10.35 0.46 -0.55
C SER A 197 10.32 1.78 -1.32
N ASP A 198 11.34 2.02 -2.14
CA ASP A 198 11.45 3.17 -3.02
C ASP A 198 10.96 2.86 -4.44
N ARG A 199 9.97 1.97 -4.59
CA ARG A 199 9.24 1.77 -5.84
C ARG A 199 7.75 2.01 -5.62
N ARG A 200 7.13 2.64 -6.61
CA ARG A 200 5.66 2.70 -6.67
C ARG A 200 5.09 1.29 -6.79
N ARG A 201 3.94 1.10 -6.18
CA ARG A 201 3.21 -0.17 -6.20
C ARG A 201 1.73 0.11 -6.23
N ALA A 202 1.06 -0.38 -7.27
CA ALA A 202 -0.39 -0.33 -7.36
C ALA A 202 -1.03 -1.43 -6.48
N PRO A 203 -2.25 -1.22 -5.95
CA PRO A 203 -2.97 -2.28 -5.26
C PRO A 203 -3.20 -3.48 -6.19
N GLN A 204 -2.87 -4.68 -5.71
CA GLN A 204 -2.84 -5.87 -6.57
C GLN A 204 -4.22 -6.18 -7.15
N ARG A 205 -5.27 -6.07 -6.33
CA ARG A 205 -6.65 -6.38 -6.75
C ARG A 205 -7.15 -5.38 -7.78
N LEU A 206 -6.85 -4.09 -7.59
CA LEU A 206 -7.18 -3.05 -8.56
C LEU A 206 -6.47 -3.29 -9.89
N LEU A 207 -5.17 -3.63 -9.85
CA LEU A 207 -4.41 -3.93 -11.06
C LEU A 207 -4.93 -5.18 -11.77
N ALA A 208 -5.24 -6.25 -11.04
CA ALA A 208 -5.81 -7.47 -11.62
C ALA A 208 -7.16 -7.20 -12.32
N ARG A 209 -8.04 -6.40 -11.71
CA ARG A 209 -9.30 -5.98 -12.35
C ARG A 209 -9.07 -5.13 -13.59
N ALA A 210 -8.10 -4.22 -13.55
CA ALA A 210 -7.75 -3.40 -14.70
C ALA A 210 -7.19 -4.25 -15.87
N ILE A 211 -6.41 -5.30 -15.57
CA ILE A 211 -5.93 -6.26 -16.57
C ILE A 211 -7.09 -7.03 -17.20
N ASN A 212 -8.08 -7.48 -16.41
CA ASN A 212 -9.28 -8.10 -16.96
C ASN A 212 -10.05 -7.12 -17.86
N GLY A 213 -10.21 -5.87 -17.43
CA GLY A 213 -10.81 -4.83 -18.26
C GLY A 213 -10.02 -4.54 -19.55
N TYR A 214 -8.69 -4.71 -19.53
CA TYR A 214 -7.86 -4.61 -20.72
C TYR A 214 -8.13 -5.76 -21.70
N LEU A 215 -8.23 -6.99 -21.20
CA LEU A 215 -8.60 -8.15 -22.01
C LEU A 215 -9.99 -8.02 -22.64
N GLU A 216 -10.90 -7.32 -21.96
CA GLU A 216 -12.26 -6.99 -22.42
C GLU A 216 -12.36 -5.70 -23.26
N HIS A 217 -11.24 -5.02 -23.55
CA HIS A 217 -11.18 -3.72 -24.25
C HIS A 217 -11.89 -2.54 -23.57
N VAL A 218 -12.22 -2.68 -22.28
CA VAL A 218 -12.81 -1.61 -21.46
C VAL A 218 -11.73 -0.68 -20.90
N VAL A 219 -10.52 -1.20 -20.69
CA VAL A 219 -9.38 -0.47 -20.12
C VAL A 219 -8.23 -0.46 -21.12
N SER A 220 -7.61 0.70 -21.36
CA SER A 220 -6.46 0.80 -22.26
C SER A 220 -5.15 0.40 -21.59
N ALA A 221 -4.14 0.03 -22.39
CA ALA A 221 -2.77 -0.15 -21.90
C ALA A 221 -2.23 1.12 -21.22
N GLN A 222 -2.64 2.31 -21.71
CA GLN A 222 -2.31 3.59 -21.10
C GLN A 222 -2.86 3.71 -19.67
N ALA A 223 -4.08 3.25 -19.42
CA ALA A 223 -4.66 3.27 -18.07
C ALA A 223 -3.92 2.33 -17.11
N LEU A 224 -3.49 1.15 -17.59
CA LEU A 224 -2.61 0.25 -16.84
C LEU A 224 -1.27 0.90 -16.51
N ALA A 225 -0.67 1.61 -17.47
CA ALA A 225 0.58 2.34 -17.30
C ALA A 225 0.46 3.43 -16.22
N THR A 226 -0.63 4.22 -16.26
CA THR A 226 -0.94 5.23 -15.25
C THR A 226 -1.14 4.61 -13.86
N LEU A 227 -1.88 3.50 -13.76
CA LEU A 227 -2.10 2.80 -12.50
C LEU A 227 -0.78 2.29 -11.89
N ARG A 228 0.11 1.75 -12.72
CA ARG A 228 1.41 1.21 -12.30
C ARG A 228 2.50 2.28 -12.12
N GLY A 229 2.32 3.46 -12.69
CA GLY A 229 3.33 4.52 -12.68
C GLY A 229 4.56 4.21 -13.55
N VAL A 230 4.36 3.52 -14.68
CA VAL A 230 5.41 3.18 -15.64
C VAL A 230 5.01 3.65 -17.05
N ASP A 231 5.93 3.57 -18.01
CA ASP A 231 5.63 3.87 -19.42
C ASP A 231 4.71 2.81 -20.04
N VAL A 232 3.84 3.23 -20.96
CA VAL A 232 2.92 2.35 -21.69
C VAL A 232 3.69 1.30 -22.50
N ALA A 233 4.84 1.67 -23.07
CA ALA A 233 5.70 0.74 -23.80
C ALA A 233 6.18 -0.43 -22.92
N THR A 234 6.46 -0.18 -21.64
CA THR A 234 6.83 -1.22 -20.67
C THR A 234 5.66 -2.15 -20.41
N VAL A 235 4.45 -1.62 -20.21
CA VAL A 235 3.24 -2.44 -20.00
C VAL A 235 2.95 -3.31 -21.21
N GLU A 236 3.00 -2.75 -22.42
CA GLU A 236 2.78 -3.50 -23.65
C GLU A 236 3.83 -4.59 -23.88
N ALA A 237 5.10 -4.32 -23.55
CA ALA A 237 6.17 -5.30 -23.63
C ALA A 237 5.93 -6.49 -22.69
N GLU A 238 5.60 -6.21 -21.42
CA GLU A 238 5.33 -7.25 -20.43
C GLU A 238 4.06 -8.05 -20.74
N LEU A 239 2.98 -7.40 -21.19
CA LEU A 239 1.75 -8.09 -21.60
C LEU A 239 2.02 -9.03 -22.77
N ARG A 240 2.77 -8.58 -23.78
CA ARG A 240 3.15 -9.38 -24.95
C ARG A 240 4.06 -10.55 -24.55
N GLU A 241 5.06 -10.31 -23.69
CA GLU A 241 5.94 -11.36 -23.18
C GLU A 241 5.16 -12.43 -22.39
N ALA A 242 4.14 -12.01 -21.64
CA ALA A 242 3.25 -12.90 -20.91
C ALA A 242 2.18 -13.61 -21.79
N GLY A 243 2.11 -13.29 -23.09
CA GLY A 243 1.06 -13.81 -23.98
C GLY A 243 -0.35 -13.28 -23.65
N ILE A 244 -0.44 -12.15 -22.96
CA ILE A 244 -1.68 -11.47 -22.60
C ILE A 244 -2.02 -10.50 -23.74
N GLU A 245 -2.76 -11.01 -24.73
CA GLU A 245 -3.27 -10.21 -25.84
C GLU A 245 -4.74 -9.88 -25.56
N ALA A 246 -5.14 -8.62 -25.77
CA ALA A 246 -6.55 -8.26 -25.76
C ALA A 246 -7.24 -9.06 -26.88
N GLY A 247 -8.30 -9.81 -26.56
CA GLY A 247 -8.94 -10.73 -27.51
C GLY A 247 -9.39 -10.01 -28.78
N GLU A 248 -9.71 -10.69 -29.88
CA GLU A 248 -10.32 -9.96 -31.01
C GLU A 248 -11.60 -9.27 -30.52
N PRO A 249 -11.79 -7.96 -30.78
CA PRO A 249 -13.05 -7.32 -30.43
C PRO A 249 -14.15 -8.09 -31.13
N SER A 250 -15.03 -8.72 -30.34
CA SER A 250 -16.27 -9.29 -30.85
C SER A 250 -17.10 -8.11 -31.38
N ARG A 251 -16.84 -7.73 -32.63
CA ARG A 251 -17.70 -6.85 -33.37
C ARG A 251 -18.96 -7.65 -33.66
N ALA A 252 -19.89 -7.67 -32.70
CA ALA A 252 -21.28 -7.88 -33.00
C ALA A 252 -21.74 -6.65 -33.78
N TRP A 253 -21.30 -6.56 -35.05
CA TRP A 253 -22.12 -5.87 -36.02
C TRP A 253 -23.44 -6.65 -36.00
N THR A 254 -24.52 -6.02 -35.57
CA THR A 254 -25.85 -6.42 -36.03
C THR A 254 -25.72 -6.66 -37.52
N ASP A 255 -26.10 -7.85 -37.98
CA ASP A 255 -26.11 -8.17 -39.40
C ASP A 255 -26.89 -7.04 -40.10
N SER A 256 -26.54 -6.70 -41.34
CA SER A 256 -27.29 -5.67 -42.07
C SER A 256 -28.77 -6.04 -42.18
N ALA A 257 -29.09 -7.33 -42.02
CA ALA A 257 -30.44 -7.89 -41.97
C ALA A 257 -31.20 -7.62 -40.65
N ASP A 258 -30.52 -7.22 -39.57
CA ASP A 258 -31.11 -6.90 -38.26
C ASP A 258 -31.38 -5.40 -38.07
N LEU A 259 -31.03 -4.57 -39.06
CA LEU A 259 -31.42 -3.16 -39.07
C LEU A 259 -32.94 -3.06 -39.36
N PRO A 260 -33.71 -2.27 -38.59
CA PRO A 260 -35.10 -2.03 -38.92
C PRO A 260 -35.20 -1.35 -40.28
N ASP A 261 -36.19 -1.74 -41.10
CA ASP A 261 -36.50 -1.05 -42.35
C ASP A 261 -36.74 0.43 -42.04
N VAL A 262 -35.85 1.29 -42.52
CA VAL A 262 -35.97 2.74 -42.37
C VAL A 262 -36.80 3.24 -43.55
N ASP A 263 -38.04 3.61 -43.29
CA ASP A 263 -38.86 4.36 -44.24
C ASP A 263 -38.40 5.83 -44.24
N ILE A 264 -37.63 6.21 -45.27
CA ILE A 264 -37.10 7.55 -45.40
C ILE A 264 -38.14 8.38 -46.15
N ASP A 265 -38.86 9.23 -45.42
CA ASP A 265 -39.74 10.23 -46.03
C ASP A 265 -38.91 11.37 -46.63
N LEU A 266 -38.79 11.36 -47.95
CA LEU A 266 -38.07 12.36 -48.74
C LEU A 266 -38.97 13.51 -49.23
N SER A 267 -40.23 13.59 -48.77
CA SER A 267 -41.19 14.58 -49.26
C SER A 267 -40.84 16.04 -48.94
N GLY A 268 -39.84 16.28 -48.08
CA GLY A 268 -39.35 17.61 -47.72
C GLY A 268 -38.19 18.14 -48.57
N LEU A 269 -37.78 17.44 -49.62
CA LEU A 269 -36.64 17.82 -50.45
C LEU A 269 -37.01 18.55 -51.76
N ASP A 270 -38.30 18.68 -52.07
CA ASP A 270 -38.77 19.31 -53.33
C ASP A 270 -38.97 20.84 -53.25
N ASP A 271 -38.76 21.49 -52.09
CA ASP A 271 -38.98 22.94 -51.93
C ASP A 271 -37.79 23.82 -52.39
N ALA A 272 -36.84 23.29 -53.17
CA ALA A 272 -35.65 24.03 -53.59
C ALA A 272 -35.64 24.50 -55.06
N ASP A 273 -36.69 24.28 -55.84
CA ASP A 273 -36.75 24.72 -57.25
C ASP A 273 -38.04 25.49 -57.58
N GLY A 274 -38.03 26.80 -57.34
CA GLY A 274 -38.77 27.75 -58.18
C GLY A 274 -39.68 28.75 -57.49
N GLU A 275 -39.13 29.89 -57.07
CA GLU A 275 -39.87 31.15 -57.11
C GLU A 275 -39.00 32.26 -57.73
N SER A 276 -39.27 32.53 -59.01
CA SER A 276 -38.77 33.68 -59.74
C SER A 276 -39.44 34.96 -59.21
N SER A 277 -38.66 35.82 -58.55
CA SER A 277 -39.10 37.16 -58.16
C SER A 277 -39.02 38.13 -59.36
N PRO A 278 -40.10 38.86 -59.73
CA PRO A 278 -40.05 39.81 -60.85
C PRO A 278 -39.39 41.14 -60.44
N ALA A 279 -38.59 41.70 -61.35
CA ALA A 279 -37.89 42.96 -61.17
C ALA A 279 -38.83 44.19 -61.17
N PRO A 280 -38.56 45.23 -60.37
CA PRO A 280 -39.32 46.48 -60.42
C PRO A 280 -38.89 47.34 -61.62
N THR A 281 -39.87 47.86 -62.37
CA THR A 281 -39.65 48.77 -63.50
C THR A 281 -39.88 50.23 -63.09
N ARG A 282 -38.84 51.03 -63.32
CA ARG A 282 -38.71 52.50 -63.44
C ARG A 282 -38.94 53.39 -62.21
#